data_AF-A0A0A9Y2Y2-F1
#
_entry.id   AF-A0A0A9Y2Y2-F1
#
_cell.length_a   1.000
_cell.length_b   1.000
_cell.length_c   1.000
_cell.angle_alpha   90.00
_cell.angle_beta   90.00
_cell.angle_gamma   90.00
#
_symmetry.space_group_name_H-M   'P 1'
#
loop_
_entity.id
_entity.type
_entity.pdbx_description
1 polymer ?
#
loop_
_entity_poly.entity_id
_entity_poly.type
_entity_poly.pdbx_seq_one_letter_code
_entity_poly.pdbx_strand_id
1 'polypeptide(L)'
;LISREDLRLYRANWYEPITAQLNGGYTLYTAPPPASGTVLASILQTLEGQLQPNPRINVFNTLRVAEAFKYAYALRTELGDPAFTDTNRVLQKTMSDNYISNVASKLHQLTRTESYPEYYGASYHSGNKGGTINIVVQAPDGDAVVATSTINTLFGSLMASPSTGIILNNEMDDFSSPHIVNSFGVTP
;
A
#
# COMPACT_ATOMS: atom_id res chain seq x y z
N LEU A 1 8.71 15.19 -19.33
CA LEU A 1 9.61 16.37 -19.31
C LEU A 1 9.14 17.29 -18.21
N ILE A 2 10.06 17.85 -17.40
CA ILE A 2 9.78 18.71 -16.24
C ILE A 2 10.22 20.14 -16.57
N SER A 3 9.39 21.14 -16.25
CA SER A 3 9.67 22.56 -16.43
C SER A 3 9.90 23.28 -15.10
N ARG A 4 10.45 24.50 -15.17
CA ARG A 4 10.56 25.38 -13.98
C ARG A 4 9.19 25.72 -13.38
N GLU A 5 8.18 25.82 -14.23
CA GLU A 5 6.83 26.17 -13.78
C GLU A 5 6.21 25.05 -12.96
N ASP A 6 6.43 23.78 -13.36
CA ASP A 6 5.97 22.61 -12.58
C ASP A 6 6.52 22.64 -11.14
N LEU A 7 7.82 22.95 -10.99
CA LEU A 7 8.45 23.06 -9.67
C LEU A 7 7.93 24.27 -8.86
N ARG A 8 7.63 25.38 -9.53
CA ARG A 8 7.14 26.61 -8.87
C ARG A 8 5.70 26.44 -8.37
N LEU A 9 4.89 25.69 -9.10
CA LEU A 9 3.46 25.48 -8.80
C LEU A 9 3.23 24.37 -7.77
N TYR A 10 4.17 23.42 -7.60
CA TYR A 10 4.01 22.32 -6.66
C TYR A 10 3.75 22.78 -5.22
N ARG A 11 2.80 22.13 -4.54
CA ARG A 11 2.51 22.30 -3.11
C ARG A 11 2.30 20.92 -2.48
N ALA A 12 2.80 20.73 -1.27
CA ALA A 12 2.46 19.57 -0.46
C ALA A 12 1.01 19.72 0.05
N ASN A 13 0.25 18.63 -0.02
CA ASN A 13 -1.14 18.60 0.41
C ASN A 13 -1.26 17.92 1.77
N TRP A 14 -2.22 18.39 2.57
CA TRP A 14 -2.60 17.78 3.83
C TRP A 14 -3.87 16.96 3.63
N TYR A 15 -3.88 15.74 4.16
CA TYR A 15 -5.02 14.84 4.07
C TYR A 15 -5.33 14.25 5.44
N GLU A 16 -6.63 14.03 5.68
CA GLU A 16 -7.08 13.24 6.82
C GLU A 16 -6.65 11.78 6.65
N PRO A 17 -6.17 11.12 7.72
CA PRO A 17 -5.73 9.73 7.65
C PRO A 17 -6.91 8.77 7.48
N ILE A 18 -6.65 7.63 6.85
CA ILE A 18 -7.52 6.46 7.00
C ILE A 18 -7.39 5.99 8.45
N THR A 19 -8.55 5.85 9.10
CA THR A 19 -8.64 5.44 10.50
C THR A 19 -9.36 4.10 10.60
N ALA A 20 -8.78 3.15 11.33
CA ALA A 20 -9.39 1.83 11.56
C ALA A 20 -9.29 1.43 13.03
N GLN A 21 -10.36 0.86 13.58
CA GLN A 21 -10.35 0.29 14.93
C GLN A 21 -9.88 -1.17 14.87
N LEU A 22 -8.97 -1.52 15.79
CA LEU A 22 -8.41 -2.85 15.97
C LEU A 22 -8.80 -3.41 17.34
N ASN A 23 -8.66 -4.71 17.54
CA ASN A 23 -8.99 -5.31 18.85
C ASN A 23 -8.03 -4.79 19.94
N GLY A 24 -8.46 -4.87 21.20
CA GLY A 24 -7.66 -4.36 22.33
C GLY A 24 -7.70 -2.85 22.50
N GLY A 25 -8.57 -2.14 21.78
CA GLY A 25 -8.76 -0.70 21.90
C GLY A 25 -7.72 0.14 21.15
N TYR A 26 -6.99 -0.45 20.19
CA TYR A 26 -6.04 0.27 19.36
C TYR A 26 -6.72 0.92 18.16
N THR A 27 -6.28 2.12 17.80
CA THR A 27 -6.69 2.81 16.57
C THR A 27 -5.48 2.90 15.63
N LEU A 28 -5.65 2.39 14.40
CA LEU A 28 -4.69 2.57 13.31
C LEU A 28 -4.98 3.88 12.59
N TYR A 29 -3.93 4.67 12.38
CA TYR A 29 -3.91 5.80 11.45
C TYR A 29 -2.94 5.48 10.31
N THR A 30 -3.38 5.65 9.05
CA THR A 30 -2.57 5.32 7.87
C THR A 30 -2.90 6.22 6.69
N ALA A 31 -2.02 6.25 5.68
CA ALA A 31 -2.11 7.20 4.58
C ALA A 31 -3.32 6.92 3.66
N PRO A 32 -4.09 7.95 3.26
CA PRO A 32 -5.16 7.81 2.25
C PRO A 32 -4.60 7.70 0.83
N PRO A 33 -5.45 7.41 -0.18
CA PRO A 33 -5.07 7.52 -1.58
C PRO A 33 -4.40 8.88 -1.89
N PRO A 34 -3.38 8.92 -2.77
CA PRO A 34 -2.92 7.85 -3.67
C PRO A 34 -2.14 6.70 -3.01
N ALA A 35 -1.83 6.77 -1.72
CA ALA A 35 -1.18 5.67 -1.01
C ALA A 35 -2.13 4.50 -0.72
N SER A 36 -1.57 3.35 -0.33
CA SER A 36 -2.32 2.10 -0.10
C SER A 36 -2.67 1.84 1.37
N GLY A 37 -2.78 2.86 2.23
CA GLY A 37 -3.01 2.64 3.66
C GLY A 37 -4.30 1.88 3.99
N THR A 38 -5.36 2.06 3.20
CA THR A 38 -6.63 1.30 3.34
C THR A 38 -6.45 -0.21 3.16
N VAL A 39 -5.46 -0.63 2.36
CA VAL A 39 -5.12 -2.05 2.14
C VAL A 39 -4.54 -2.63 3.43
N LEU A 40 -3.65 -1.88 4.11
CA LEU A 40 -3.11 -2.28 5.41
C LEU A 40 -4.21 -2.39 6.46
N ALA A 41 -5.11 -1.41 6.53
CA ALA A 41 -6.25 -1.44 7.44
C ALA A 41 -7.10 -2.72 7.24
N SER A 42 -7.45 -3.02 5.99
CA SER A 42 -8.22 -4.21 5.63
C SER A 42 -7.51 -5.51 6.03
N ILE A 43 -6.18 -5.61 5.83
CA ILE A 43 -5.38 -6.77 6.24
C ILE A 43 -5.45 -6.96 7.76
N LEU A 44 -5.20 -5.90 8.53
CA LEU A 44 -5.17 -6.00 10.00
C LEU A 44 -6.54 -6.38 10.54
N GLN A 45 -7.60 -5.70 10.11
CA GLN A 45 -8.97 -6.01 10.54
C GLN A 45 -9.42 -7.42 10.13
N THR A 46 -8.99 -7.90 8.96
CA THR A 46 -9.27 -9.27 8.51
C THR A 46 -8.59 -10.33 9.39
N LEU A 47 -7.39 -10.04 9.89
CA LEU A 47 -6.62 -10.96 10.73
C LEU A 47 -7.06 -10.98 12.19
N GLU A 48 -7.93 -10.05 12.59
CA GLU A 48 -8.47 -10.00 13.95
C GLU A 48 -9.16 -11.31 14.34
N GLY A 49 -8.69 -11.92 15.43
CA GLY A 49 -9.18 -13.22 15.91
C GLY A 49 -8.85 -14.43 15.02
N GLN A 50 -8.13 -14.25 13.90
CA GLN A 50 -7.77 -15.34 12.99
C GLN A 50 -6.48 -16.05 13.39
N LEU A 51 -5.62 -15.40 14.17
CA LEU A 51 -4.30 -15.94 14.52
C LEU A 51 -4.36 -16.61 15.88
N GLN A 52 -3.89 -17.87 15.93
CA GLN A 52 -3.77 -18.58 17.20
C GLN A 52 -2.44 -18.23 17.86
N PRO A 53 -2.42 -17.87 19.16
CA PRO A 53 -1.17 -17.67 19.89
C PRO A 53 -0.35 -18.97 19.85
N ASN A 54 0.86 -18.91 19.29
CA ASN A 54 1.75 -20.06 19.24
C ASN A 54 3.21 -19.60 19.42
N PRO A 55 3.96 -20.18 20.36
CA PRO A 55 5.37 -19.85 20.57
C PRO A 55 6.30 -20.33 19.43
N ARG A 56 5.79 -21.09 18.46
CA ARG A 56 6.50 -21.56 17.27
C ARG A 56 5.81 -21.09 15.99
N ILE A 57 6.54 -21.16 14.87
CA ILE A 57 5.97 -20.92 13.53
C ILE A 57 4.78 -21.87 13.33
N ASN A 58 3.59 -21.29 13.17
CA ASN A 58 2.35 -22.01 12.86
C ASN A 58 2.04 -21.83 11.37
N VAL A 59 2.09 -22.92 10.60
CA VAL A 59 1.82 -22.93 9.15
C VAL A 59 0.45 -22.32 8.83
N PHE A 60 -0.58 -22.56 9.65
CA PHE A 60 -1.90 -21.98 9.42
C PHE A 60 -1.92 -20.47 9.67
N ASN A 61 -1.21 -19.96 10.66
CA ASN A 61 -1.08 -18.51 10.84
C ASN A 61 -0.36 -17.88 9.65
N THR A 62 0.75 -18.47 9.19
CA THR A 62 1.49 -17.99 8.01
C THR A 62 0.60 -17.99 6.76
N LEU A 63 -0.17 -19.06 6.54
CA LEU A 63 -1.11 -19.15 5.42
C LEU A 63 -2.22 -18.10 5.52
N ARG A 64 -2.81 -17.90 6.72
CA ARG A 64 -3.84 -16.86 6.93
C ARG A 64 -3.32 -15.46 6.67
N VAL A 65 -2.11 -15.15 7.11
CA VAL A 65 -1.44 -13.87 6.81
C VAL A 65 -1.25 -13.74 5.29
N ALA A 66 -0.70 -14.76 4.62
CA ALA A 66 -0.51 -14.71 3.17
C ALA A 66 -1.84 -14.52 2.41
N GLU A 67 -2.91 -15.21 2.81
CA GLU A 67 -4.22 -15.05 2.17
C GLU A 67 -4.86 -13.68 2.45
N ALA A 68 -4.71 -13.13 3.66
CA ALA A 68 -5.17 -11.77 3.95
C ALA A 68 -4.49 -10.75 3.02
N PHE A 69 -3.18 -10.89 2.81
CA PHE A 69 -2.43 -10.06 1.87
C PHE A 69 -2.95 -10.22 0.45
N LYS A 70 -3.17 -11.44 -0.05
CA LYS A 70 -3.65 -11.66 -1.42
C LYS A 70 -5.03 -11.04 -1.67
N TYR A 71 -5.98 -11.22 -0.75
CA TYR A 71 -7.30 -10.60 -0.88
C TYR A 71 -7.22 -9.08 -0.85
N ALA A 72 -6.45 -8.49 0.06
CA ALA A 72 -6.33 -7.05 0.17
C ALA A 72 -5.55 -6.43 -1.01
N TYR A 73 -4.45 -7.04 -1.44
CA TYR A 73 -3.66 -6.57 -2.59
C TYR A 73 -4.41 -6.69 -3.92
N ALA A 74 -5.37 -7.61 -4.04
CA ALA A 74 -6.28 -7.61 -5.17
C ALA A 74 -7.10 -6.32 -5.28
N LEU A 75 -7.51 -5.74 -4.14
CA LEU A 75 -8.18 -4.43 -4.14
C LEU A 75 -7.23 -3.27 -4.43
N ARG A 76 -5.94 -3.41 -4.10
CA ARG A 76 -4.91 -2.39 -4.39
C ARG A 76 -4.86 -2.03 -5.87
N THR A 77 -5.16 -2.97 -6.78
CA THR A 77 -5.11 -2.73 -8.22
C THR A 77 -6.16 -1.71 -8.70
N GLU A 78 -7.18 -1.44 -7.88
CA GLU A 78 -8.22 -0.44 -8.15
C GLU A 78 -7.95 0.92 -7.48
N LEU A 79 -6.83 1.07 -6.76
CA LEU A 79 -6.42 2.35 -6.18
C LEU A 79 -5.69 3.22 -7.22
N GLY A 80 -5.85 4.53 -7.07
CA GLY A 80 -5.19 5.54 -7.89
C GLY A 80 -5.20 6.89 -7.19
N ASP A 81 -4.82 7.94 -7.92
CA ASP A 81 -4.92 9.32 -7.42
C ASP A 81 -6.39 9.76 -7.43
N PRO A 82 -6.97 10.14 -6.26
CA PRO A 82 -8.36 10.55 -6.16
C PRO A 82 -8.67 11.85 -6.94
N ALA A 83 -7.66 12.62 -7.32
CA ALA A 83 -7.85 13.80 -8.19
C ALA A 83 -8.16 13.41 -9.65
N PHE A 84 -7.85 12.17 -10.06
CA PHE A 84 -7.96 11.72 -11.46
C PHE A 84 -8.79 10.44 -11.62
N THR A 85 -8.99 9.67 -10.55
CA THR A 85 -9.70 8.38 -10.59
C THR A 85 -10.69 8.27 -9.42
N ASP A 86 -11.83 7.61 -9.65
CA ASP A 86 -12.80 7.36 -8.58
C ASP A 86 -12.34 6.22 -7.68
N THR A 87 -11.75 6.56 -6.54
CA THR A 87 -11.29 5.60 -5.52
C THR A 87 -12.36 5.28 -4.48
N ASN A 88 -13.56 5.87 -4.54
CA ASN A 88 -14.56 5.71 -3.48
C ASN A 88 -15.02 4.26 -3.35
N ARG A 89 -15.21 3.57 -4.48
CA ARG A 89 -15.65 2.17 -4.51
C ARG A 89 -14.66 1.26 -3.77
N VAL A 90 -13.37 1.39 -4.05
CA VAL A 90 -12.33 0.57 -3.42
C VAL A 90 -12.14 0.93 -1.95
N LEU A 91 -12.22 2.21 -1.59
CA LEU A 91 -12.20 2.65 -0.18
C LEU A 91 -13.37 2.06 0.62
N GLN A 92 -14.59 2.18 0.10
CA GLN A 92 -15.77 1.60 0.74
C GLN A 92 -15.66 0.08 0.89
N LYS A 93 -15.16 -0.61 -0.15
CA LYS A 93 -15.01 -2.07 -0.11
C LYS A 93 -13.95 -2.51 0.89
N THR A 94 -12.75 -1.92 0.84
CA THR A 94 -11.61 -2.26 1.73
C THR A 94 -11.93 -2.04 3.22
N MET A 95 -12.75 -1.02 3.51
CA MET A 95 -13.15 -0.65 4.88
C MET A 95 -14.50 -1.24 5.31
N SER A 96 -15.16 -2.06 4.49
CA SER A 96 -16.47 -2.62 4.84
C SER A 96 -16.39 -3.86 5.71
N ASP A 97 -17.17 -3.88 6.79
CA ASP A 97 -17.29 -5.04 7.67
C ASP A 97 -17.73 -6.31 6.92
N ASN A 98 -18.58 -6.16 5.90
CA ASN A 98 -19.02 -7.28 5.08
C ASN A 98 -17.87 -7.91 4.30
N TYR A 99 -17.03 -7.09 3.64
CA TYR A 99 -15.87 -7.61 2.92
C TYR A 99 -14.87 -8.25 3.88
N ILE A 100 -14.54 -7.57 4.99
CA ILE A 100 -13.61 -8.05 6.02
C ILE A 100 -14.10 -9.38 6.60
N SER A 101 -15.36 -9.47 7.00
CA SER A 101 -15.96 -10.70 7.57
C SER A 101 -16.00 -11.84 6.56
N ASN A 102 -16.32 -11.54 5.29
CA ASN A 102 -16.31 -12.54 4.22
C ASN A 102 -14.90 -13.10 4.01
N VAL A 103 -13.87 -12.25 3.94
CA VAL A 103 -12.49 -12.70 3.81
C VAL A 103 -12.07 -13.49 5.06
N ALA A 104 -12.31 -12.99 6.27
CA ALA A 104 -12.01 -13.69 7.51
C ALA A 104 -12.64 -15.10 7.56
N SER A 105 -13.88 -15.25 7.08
CA SER A 105 -14.54 -16.57 7.01
C SER A 105 -13.82 -17.56 6.08
N LYS A 106 -13.28 -17.09 4.95
CA LYS A 106 -12.48 -17.90 4.03
C LYS A 106 -11.15 -18.30 4.64
N LEU A 107 -10.50 -17.40 5.37
CA LEU A 107 -9.25 -17.66 6.10
C LEU A 107 -9.45 -18.68 7.23
N HIS A 108 -10.60 -18.66 7.89
CA HIS A 108 -10.94 -19.64 8.91
C HIS A 108 -11.12 -21.05 8.32
N GLN A 109 -11.77 -21.15 7.16
CA GLN A 109 -12.05 -22.42 6.45
C GLN A 109 -10.91 -22.87 5.52
N LEU A 110 -9.76 -22.22 5.59
CA LEU A 110 -8.67 -22.39 4.64
C LEU A 110 -8.09 -23.82 4.70
N THR A 111 -8.10 -24.50 3.55
CA THR A 111 -7.46 -25.81 3.36
C THR A 111 -6.40 -25.81 2.26
N ARG A 112 -6.43 -24.81 1.37
CA ARG A 112 -5.50 -24.62 0.26
C ARG A 112 -5.37 -23.14 -0.08
N THR A 113 -4.36 -22.81 -0.88
CA THR A 113 -4.08 -21.46 -1.36
C THR A 113 -3.96 -21.47 -2.89
N GLU A 114 -4.34 -20.38 -3.55
CA GLU A 114 -4.24 -20.23 -5.00
C GLU A 114 -3.12 -19.25 -5.36
N SER A 115 -2.47 -19.42 -6.51
CA SER A 115 -1.35 -18.58 -6.94
C SER A 115 -1.72 -17.53 -8.00
N TYR A 116 -2.90 -17.63 -8.60
CA TYR A 116 -3.37 -16.73 -9.66
C TYR A 116 -4.10 -15.52 -9.05
N PRO A 117 -3.62 -14.27 -9.28
CA PRO A 117 -4.21 -13.06 -8.70
C PRO A 117 -5.69 -12.83 -9.01
N GLU A 118 -6.16 -13.33 -10.17
CA GLU A 118 -7.55 -13.22 -10.63
C GLU A 118 -8.52 -13.95 -9.69
N TYR A 119 -8.06 -15.01 -9.00
CA TYR A 119 -8.84 -15.69 -7.96
C TYR A 119 -9.31 -14.72 -6.87
N TYR A 120 -8.42 -13.80 -6.51
CA TYR A 120 -8.61 -12.84 -5.44
C TYR A 120 -9.31 -11.57 -5.94
N GLY A 121 -9.50 -11.44 -7.26
CA GLY A 121 -10.12 -10.30 -7.93
C GLY A 121 -9.16 -9.19 -8.34
N ALA A 122 -7.85 -9.48 -8.46
CA ALA A 122 -6.87 -8.49 -8.90
C ALA A 122 -7.06 -8.17 -10.39
N SER A 123 -6.96 -6.88 -10.76
CA SER A 123 -7.04 -6.45 -12.17
C SER A 123 -5.72 -6.61 -12.93
N TYR A 124 -4.60 -6.52 -12.21
CA TYR A 124 -3.25 -6.75 -12.72
C TYR A 124 -2.35 -7.21 -11.57
N HIS A 125 -1.15 -7.67 -11.88
CA HIS A 125 -0.12 -7.92 -10.87
C HIS A 125 1.14 -7.12 -11.20
N SER A 126 1.88 -6.74 -10.17
CA SER A 126 3.20 -6.13 -10.31
C SER A 126 4.21 -6.89 -9.45
N GLY A 127 5.44 -6.96 -9.92
CA GLY A 127 6.57 -7.45 -9.13
C GLY A 127 7.02 -6.39 -8.12
N ASN A 128 7.73 -6.81 -7.08
CA ASN A 128 8.29 -5.89 -6.09
C ASN A 128 9.74 -5.53 -6.44
N LYS A 129 10.00 -4.27 -6.79
CA LYS A 129 11.35 -3.74 -7.06
C LYS A 129 11.45 -2.29 -6.63
N GLY A 130 11.97 -2.01 -5.43
CA GLY A 130 12.18 -0.64 -4.98
C GLY A 130 12.93 -0.57 -3.66
N GLY A 131 13.35 0.64 -3.28
CA GLY A 131 14.02 0.90 -2.01
C GLY A 131 13.49 2.20 -1.39
N THR A 132 13.01 2.11 -0.15
CA THR A 132 12.38 3.21 0.57
C THR A 132 12.97 3.29 1.97
N ILE A 133 13.05 4.49 2.55
CA ILE A 133 13.40 4.68 3.95
C ILE A 133 12.16 5.04 4.76
N ASN A 134 12.06 4.48 5.97
CA ASN A 134 11.09 4.88 6.98
C ASN A 134 11.83 5.37 8.22
N ILE A 135 11.36 6.47 8.79
CA ILE A 135 11.90 7.08 10.00
C ILE A 135 10.74 7.28 10.97
N VAL A 136 10.99 6.95 12.23
CA VAL A 136 10.06 7.18 13.35
C VAL A 136 10.78 8.03 14.38
N VAL A 137 10.16 9.14 14.77
CA VAL A 137 10.69 10.06 15.79
C VAL A 137 9.61 10.31 16.83
N GLN A 138 9.98 10.28 18.10
CA GLN A 138 9.14 10.71 19.21
C GLN A 138 9.88 11.80 19.98
N ALA A 139 9.23 12.94 20.16
CA ALA A 139 9.75 14.07 20.92
C ALA A 139 9.35 13.96 22.40
N PRO A 140 10.11 14.61 23.33
CA PRO A 140 9.85 14.53 24.77
C PRO A 140 8.51 15.12 25.22
N ASP A 141 7.90 15.99 24.43
CA ASP A 141 6.58 16.59 24.65
C ASP A 141 5.42 15.66 24.26
N GLY A 142 5.72 14.49 23.68
CA GLY A 142 4.73 13.49 23.27
C GLY A 142 4.41 13.51 21.79
N ASP A 143 4.94 14.47 21.02
CA ASP A 143 4.78 14.48 19.57
C ASP A 143 5.46 13.26 18.93
N ALA A 144 4.79 12.67 17.94
CA ALA A 144 5.30 11.54 17.21
C ALA A 144 5.15 11.75 15.70
N VAL A 145 6.22 11.46 14.96
CA VAL A 145 6.27 11.56 13.49
C VAL A 145 6.73 10.24 12.93
N VAL A 146 5.93 9.69 12.01
CA VAL A 146 6.30 8.57 11.15
C VAL A 146 6.36 9.08 9.72
N ALA A 147 7.54 9.02 9.11
CA ALA A 147 7.77 9.51 7.76
C ALA A 147 8.37 8.41 6.89
N THR A 148 7.74 8.18 5.74
CA THR A 148 8.25 7.29 4.69
C THR A 148 8.63 8.15 3.51
N SER A 149 9.86 8.02 3.01
CA SER A 149 10.37 8.80 1.89
C SER A 149 11.10 7.91 0.89
N THR A 150 10.95 8.22 -0.39
CA THR A 150 11.51 7.43 -1.49
C THR A 150 11.89 8.30 -2.67
N ILE A 151 12.78 7.77 -3.52
CA ILE A 151 13.04 8.23 -4.88
C ILE A 151 12.63 7.17 -5.91
N ASN A 152 11.73 6.27 -5.49
CA ASN A 152 11.28 5.05 -6.12
C ASN A 152 12.31 3.90 -6.12
N THR A 153 13.05 3.71 -7.21
CA THR A 153 14.01 2.61 -7.33
C THR A 153 15.39 3.03 -6.80
N LEU A 154 16.34 2.09 -6.76
CA LEU A 154 17.70 2.38 -6.30
C LEU A 154 18.35 3.46 -7.19
N PHE A 155 18.78 4.57 -6.58
CA PHE A 155 19.27 5.78 -7.26
C PHE A 155 18.24 6.46 -8.19
N GLY A 156 16.95 6.15 -8.04
CA GLY A 156 15.84 6.78 -8.75
C GLY A 156 16.00 6.69 -10.27
N SER A 157 15.97 7.85 -10.93
CA SER A 157 16.16 7.96 -12.39
C SER A 157 17.59 7.72 -12.88
N LEU A 158 18.54 7.45 -11.97
CA LEU A 158 19.98 7.38 -12.24
C LEU A 158 20.58 8.71 -12.73
N MET A 159 19.82 9.81 -12.65
CA MET A 159 20.27 11.16 -12.99
C MET A 159 20.55 11.96 -11.73
N ALA A 160 21.71 12.62 -11.70
CA ALA A 160 22.05 13.60 -10.71
C ALA A 160 22.27 14.96 -11.38
N SER A 161 21.80 16.03 -10.72
CA SER A 161 22.09 17.40 -11.15
C SER A 161 23.59 17.68 -11.09
N PRO A 162 24.26 18.07 -12.19
CA PRO A 162 25.69 18.36 -12.17
C PRO A 162 26.07 19.57 -11.29
N SER A 163 25.12 20.48 -11.06
CA SER A 163 25.37 21.70 -10.28
C SER A 163 25.07 21.55 -8.79
N THR A 164 24.15 20.66 -8.41
CA THR A 164 23.69 20.51 -7.00
C THR A 164 23.94 19.14 -6.41
N GLY A 165 24.27 18.13 -7.22
CA GLY A 165 24.42 16.74 -6.79
C GLY A 165 23.11 16.05 -6.41
N ILE A 166 21.96 16.70 -6.58
CA ILE A 166 20.65 16.13 -6.24
C ILE A 166 20.32 15.00 -7.21
N ILE A 167 20.05 13.81 -6.67
CA ILE A 167 19.56 12.65 -7.42
C ILE A 167 18.06 12.81 -7.66
N LEU A 168 17.63 12.65 -8.90
CA LEU A 168 16.23 12.77 -9.30
C LEU A 168 15.52 11.41 -9.17
N ASN A 169 14.31 11.41 -8.61
CA ASN A 169 13.47 10.21 -8.53
C ASN A 169 13.00 9.75 -9.92
N ASN A 170 12.50 8.51 -9.96
CA ASN A 170 11.72 7.98 -11.09
C ASN A 170 10.30 7.59 -10.62
N GLU A 171 9.66 8.37 -9.76
CA GLU A 171 8.34 8.05 -9.19
C GLU A 171 7.24 7.93 -10.26
N MET A 172 7.39 8.64 -11.38
CA MET A 172 6.47 8.52 -12.52
C MET A 172 6.46 7.12 -13.15
N ASP A 173 7.43 6.25 -12.82
CA ASP A 173 7.45 4.84 -13.22
C ASP A 173 6.37 4.02 -12.50
N ASP A 174 5.72 4.53 -11.45
CA ASP A 174 4.61 3.84 -10.78
C ASP A 174 3.31 3.82 -11.62
N PHE A 175 3.21 4.72 -12.61
CA PHE A 175 2.06 4.77 -13.52
C PHE A 175 2.16 3.68 -14.61
N SER A 176 1.02 3.18 -15.06
CA SER A 176 0.96 2.54 -16.38
C SER A 176 1.11 3.60 -17.47
N SER A 177 1.72 3.22 -18.59
CA SER A 177 1.95 4.14 -19.71
C SER A 177 1.71 3.40 -21.02
N PRO A 178 1.02 4.00 -22.00
CA PRO A 178 0.85 3.42 -23.33
C PRO A 178 2.18 2.92 -23.89
N HIS A 179 2.23 1.65 -24.28
CA HIS A 179 3.39 0.99 -24.91
C HIS A 179 4.64 0.82 -24.04
N ILE A 180 4.57 1.11 -22.74
CA ILE A 180 5.70 0.94 -21.81
C ILE A 180 5.29 0.00 -20.67
N VAL A 181 6.11 -1.01 -20.41
CA VAL A 181 6.02 -1.80 -19.18
C VAL A 181 6.98 -1.18 -18.18
N ASN A 182 6.48 -0.74 -17.02
CA ASN A 182 7.30 -0.08 -16.01
C ASN A 182 8.24 -1.05 -15.27
N SER A 183 9.10 -0.54 -14.38
CA SER A 183 10.06 -1.38 -13.63
C SER A 183 9.38 -2.44 -12.75
N PHE A 184 8.10 -2.23 -12.44
CA PHE A 184 7.25 -3.12 -11.64
C PHE A 184 6.49 -4.15 -12.48
N GLY A 185 6.60 -4.12 -13.80
CA GLY A 185 5.90 -5.05 -14.68
C GLY A 185 4.42 -4.71 -14.91
N VAL A 186 3.98 -3.50 -14.56
CA VAL A 186 2.63 -3.01 -14.90
C VAL A 186 2.59 -2.73 -16.40
N THR A 187 1.65 -3.37 -17.09
CA THR A 187 1.43 -3.21 -18.53
C THR A 187 0.58 -1.96 -18.82
N PRO A 188 0.63 -1.44 -20.07
CA PRO A 188 -0.21 -0.33 -20.52
C PRO A 188 -1.71 -0.51 -20.28
#